data_AF-A0A962NXN5-F1
#
_entry.id   AF-A0A962NXN5-F1
#
_cell.length_a   1.000
_cell.length_b   1.000
_cell.length_c   1.000
_cell.angle_alpha   90.00
_cell.angle_beta   90.00
_cell.angle_gamma   90.00
#
_symmetry.space_group_name_H-M   'P 1'
#
loop_
_entity.id
_entity.type
_entity.pdbx_description
1 polymer ?
#
loop_
_entity_poly.entity_id
_entity_poly.type
_entity_poly.pdbx_seq_one_letter_code
_entity_poly.pdbx_strand_id
1 'polypeptide(L)'
;MLPLLLLRINVKQLQDLQLPPYAGSMLRGAFGHALKHVACTTKLPSCQQCPLAQLCVYTQVFEAPVHLQSQAQAQFVNPYIIKAPASNNPYIAANSMWYFDMVLVGKAIEQWPIVAFAWQKACQDGFGKGKSAAELISIYQNDHVLYQPQTPLNHYQLTAIKPLNNSNQVTLNFVTPLRLQHQNHVILHSEQLSAPILLMGLAKRIQRLTELHATP
;
A
#
# COMPACT_ATOMS: atom_id res chain seq x y z
N MET A 1 -4.46 -9.54 -17.01
CA MET A 1 -4.58 -8.10 -16.66
C MET A 1 -4.33 -7.97 -15.16
N LEU A 2 -3.67 -6.93 -14.66
CA LEU A 2 -3.48 -6.74 -13.21
C LEU A 2 -4.69 -5.98 -12.64
N PRO A 3 -5.66 -6.65 -12.00
CA PRO A 3 -6.81 -5.96 -11.40
C PRO A 3 -6.34 -5.03 -10.27
N LEU A 4 -7.11 -3.96 -10.06
CA LEU A 4 -6.89 -2.98 -9.01
C LEU A 4 -8.14 -2.88 -8.13
N LEU A 5 -7.92 -2.78 -6.82
CA LEU A 5 -8.93 -2.40 -5.84
C LEU A 5 -8.46 -1.13 -5.13
N LEU A 6 -9.19 -0.04 -5.33
CA LEU A 6 -8.90 1.26 -4.73
C LEU A 6 -9.75 1.42 -3.48
N LEU A 7 -9.09 1.72 -2.37
CA LEU A 7 -9.66 1.77 -1.04
C LEU A 7 -9.39 3.13 -0.43
N ARG A 8 -10.42 3.76 0.12
CA ARG A 8 -10.28 4.95 0.97
C ARG A 8 -10.56 4.57 2.42
N ILE A 9 -9.57 4.78 3.28
CA ILE A 9 -9.62 4.44 4.70
C ILE A 9 -9.93 5.72 5.47
N ASN A 10 -11.13 5.80 6.04
CA ASN A 10 -11.54 6.93 6.88
C ASN A 10 -11.29 6.62 8.35
N VAL A 11 -10.69 7.58 9.04
CA VAL A 11 -10.20 7.42 10.40
C VAL A 11 -10.63 8.62 11.24
N LYS A 12 -11.03 8.34 12.48
CA LYS A 12 -11.16 9.35 13.53
C LYS A 12 -9.91 9.30 14.41
N GLN A 13 -9.17 10.38 14.46
CA GLN A 13 -8.01 10.48 15.33
C GLN A 13 -8.47 10.64 16.79
N LEU A 14 -7.94 9.87 17.75
CA LEU A 14 -8.35 9.98 19.17
C LEU A 14 -7.36 10.79 20.01
N GLN A 15 -6.11 10.88 19.57
CA GLN A 15 -5.04 11.63 20.20
C GLN A 15 -4.31 12.46 19.15
N ASP A 16 -3.73 13.59 19.53
CA ASP A 16 -2.98 14.42 18.59
C ASP A 16 -1.93 13.61 17.83
N LEU A 17 -1.85 13.84 16.52
CA LEU A 17 -0.93 13.14 15.63
C LEU A 17 -0.16 14.14 14.79
N GLN A 18 1.15 14.15 14.98
CA GLN A 18 2.09 14.82 14.10
C GLN A 18 2.53 13.86 13.00
N LEU A 19 2.04 14.06 11.78
CA LEU A 19 2.51 13.35 10.60
C LEU A 19 3.98 13.68 10.34
N PRO A 20 4.85 12.68 10.13
CA PRO A 20 6.20 12.95 9.68
C PRO A 20 6.18 13.44 8.23
N PRO A 21 7.27 14.07 7.75
CA PRO A 21 7.42 14.48 6.35
C PRO A 21 7.14 13.34 5.35
N TYR A 22 7.40 12.09 5.74
CA TYR A 22 7.12 10.88 4.98
C TYR A 22 6.00 10.05 5.63
N ALA A 23 4.79 10.61 5.75
CA ALA A 23 3.65 9.92 6.37
C ALA A 23 3.33 8.52 5.78
N GLY A 24 3.68 8.29 4.51
CA GLY A 24 3.55 6.96 3.88
C GLY A 24 4.37 5.87 4.57
N SER A 25 5.57 6.18 5.09
CA SER A 25 6.39 5.18 5.80
C SER A 25 5.79 4.84 7.16
N MET A 26 5.23 5.83 7.86
CA MET A 26 4.49 5.64 9.11
C MET A 26 3.28 4.73 8.90
N LEU A 27 2.44 5.06 7.91
CA LEU A 27 1.26 4.25 7.57
C LEU A 27 1.65 2.83 7.15
N ARG A 28 2.70 2.67 6.32
CA ARG A 28 3.23 1.35 5.93
C ARG A 28 3.70 0.56 7.14
N GLY A 29 4.40 1.19 8.08
CA GLY A 29 4.86 0.55 9.31
C GLY A 29 3.69 0.04 10.15
N ALA A 30 2.72 0.92 10.44
CA ALA A 30 1.51 0.56 11.19
C ALA A 30 0.75 -0.59 10.53
N PHE A 31 0.54 -0.51 9.21
CA PHE A 31 -0.09 -1.59 8.44
C PHE A 31 0.67 -2.91 8.53
N GLY A 32 1.99 -2.90 8.33
CA GLY A 32 2.79 -4.13 8.36
C GLY A 32 2.77 -4.83 9.72
N HIS A 33 2.92 -4.06 10.80
CA HIS A 33 2.84 -4.61 12.15
C HIS A 33 1.46 -5.19 12.45
N ALA A 34 0.39 -4.45 12.13
CA ALA A 34 -0.97 -4.91 12.36
C ALA A 34 -1.33 -6.11 11.47
N LEU A 35 -0.91 -6.13 10.21
CA LEU A 35 -1.12 -7.24 9.30
C LEU A 35 -0.42 -8.51 9.80
N LYS A 36 0.83 -8.40 10.27
CA LYS A 36 1.54 -9.53 10.89
C LYS A 36 0.77 -10.02 12.10
N HIS A 37 0.28 -9.12 12.96
CA HIS A 37 -0.47 -9.49 14.15
C HIS A 37 -1.79 -10.20 13.83
N VAL A 38 -2.52 -9.75 12.81
CA VAL A 38 -3.80 -10.34 12.40
C VAL A 38 -3.62 -11.66 11.65
N ALA A 39 -2.62 -11.77 10.77
CA ALA A 39 -2.46 -12.93 9.89
C ALA A 39 -1.54 -14.03 10.43
N CYS A 40 -0.59 -13.72 11.32
CA CYS A 40 0.44 -14.67 11.73
C CYS A 40 -0.05 -15.62 12.82
N THR A 41 -0.23 -16.90 12.48
CA THR A 41 -0.61 -17.96 13.43
C THR A 41 0.55 -18.48 14.27
N THR A 42 1.79 -18.46 13.73
CA THR A 42 2.97 -19.02 14.41
C THR A 42 3.61 -18.08 15.43
N LYS A 43 3.35 -16.77 15.32
CA LYS A 43 3.94 -15.70 16.14
C LYS A 43 5.47 -15.69 16.20
N LEU A 44 6.14 -16.31 15.23
CA LEU A 44 7.60 -16.32 15.14
C LEU A 44 8.14 -14.89 14.97
N PRO A 45 9.32 -14.59 15.55
CA PRO A 45 9.93 -13.27 15.44
C PRO A 45 10.28 -12.94 13.98
N SER A 46 10.69 -13.94 13.19
CA SER A 46 11.07 -13.81 11.79
C SER A 46 10.27 -14.77 10.89
N CYS A 47 9.96 -14.32 9.68
CA CYS A 47 9.33 -15.14 8.65
C CYS A 47 10.33 -16.03 7.89
N GLN A 48 11.64 -15.82 8.03
CA GLN A 48 12.69 -16.53 7.27
C GLN A 48 12.68 -18.05 7.49
N GLN A 49 12.41 -18.50 8.71
CA GLN A 49 12.36 -19.93 9.06
C GLN A 49 10.92 -20.40 9.31
N CYS A 50 9.92 -19.61 8.90
CA CYS A 50 8.54 -19.95 9.16
C CYS A 50 8.07 -21.02 8.17
N PRO A 51 7.57 -22.19 8.64
CA PRO A 51 7.12 -23.27 7.76
C PRO A 51 5.91 -22.86 6.90
N LEU A 52 5.16 -21.83 7.31
CA LEU A 52 4.00 -21.31 6.60
C LEU A 52 4.32 -20.12 5.67
N ALA A 53 5.59 -19.71 5.54
CA ALA A 53 5.96 -18.47 4.86
C ALA A 53 5.50 -18.37 3.39
N GLN A 54 5.30 -19.49 2.69
CA GLN A 54 4.83 -19.48 1.30
C GLN A 54 3.32 -19.25 1.17
N LEU A 55 2.55 -19.70 2.17
CA LEU A 55 1.08 -19.63 2.18
C LEU A 55 0.56 -18.49 3.09
N CYS A 56 1.45 -17.84 3.83
CA CYS A 56 1.07 -16.82 4.80
C CYS A 56 0.64 -15.53 4.09
N VAL A 57 -0.53 -15.01 4.49
CA VAL A 57 -1.09 -13.77 3.94
C VAL A 57 -0.15 -12.57 4.15
N TYR A 58 0.54 -12.51 5.30
CA TYR A 58 1.49 -11.43 5.58
C TYR A 58 2.67 -11.42 4.59
N THR A 59 3.24 -12.57 4.23
CA THR A 59 4.32 -12.66 3.24
C THR A 59 3.82 -12.58 1.80
N GLN A 60 2.55 -12.86 1.53
CA GLN A 60 1.97 -12.61 0.21
C GLN A 60 1.75 -11.11 -0.04
N VAL A 61 1.40 -10.35 1.00
CA VAL A 61 1.00 -8.94 0.87
C VAL A 61 2.14 -7.97 1.20
N PHE A 62 2.96 -8.22 2.23
CA PHE A 62 3.81 -7.18 2.84
C PHE A 62 5.32 -7.43 2.79
N GLU A 63 5.76 -8.68 2.90
CA GLU A 63 7.18 -9.05 2.94
C GLU A 63 7.55 -9.90 1.72
N ALA A 64 8.77 -9.77 1.21
CA ALA A 64 9.20 -10.60 0.09
C ALA A 64 9.22 -12.10 0.50
N PRO A 65 8.66 -13.01 -0.31
CA PRO A 65 8.75 -14.45 -0.06
C PRO A 65 10.19 -14.90 0.19
N VAL A 66 10.38 -15.80 1.16
CA VAL A 66 11.70 -16.24 1.65
C VAL A 66 12.61 -16.76 0.54
N HIS A 67 12.04 -17.47 -0.45
CA HIS A 67 12.79 -18.01 -1.59
C HIS A 67 13.33 -16.94 -2.57
N LEU A 68 12.85 -15.69 -2.46
CA LEU A 68 13.34 -14.54 -3.25
C LEU A 68 14.33 -13.67 -2.45
N GLN A 69 14.73 -14.07 -1.24
CA GLN A 69 15.57 -13.26 -0.36
C GLN A 69 17.09 -13.31 -0.69
N SER A 70 17.55 -14.09 -1.67
CA SER A 70 18.94 -14.06 -2.17
C SER A 70 19.11 -13.02 -3.28
N GLN A 71 19.88 -11.95 -3.05
CA GLN A 71 20.20 -10.82 -3.98
C GLN A 71 19.01 -10.12 -4.70
N ALA A 72 17.81 -10.69 -4.69
CA ALA A 72 16.59 -10.28 -5.36
C ALA A 72 15.62 -9.52 -4.45
N GLN A 73 16.01 -9.26 -3.19
CA GLN A 73 15.29 -8.34 -2.29
C GLN A 73 15.13 -6.95 -2.92
N ALA A 74 16.11 -6.51 -3.72
CA ALA A 74 16.07 -5.25 -4.47
C ALA A 74 14.99 -5.24 -5.59
N GLN A 75 14.44 -6.39 -5.96
CA GLN A 75 13.51 -6.54 -7.09
C GLN A 75 12.06 -6.84 -6.66
N PHE A 76 11.82 -7.08 -5.36
CA PHE A 76 10.46 -7.34 -4.88
C PHE A 76 9.60 -6.07 -4.98
N VAL A 77 8.42 -6.21 -5.59
CA VAL A 77 7.42 -5.14 -5.67
C VAL A 77 6.22 -5.55 -4.84
N ASN A 78 5.93 -4.78 -3.78
CA ASN A 78 4.73 -5.00 -2.99
C ASN A 78 3.48 -4.85 -3.86
N PRO A 79 2.47 -5.75 -3.74
CA PRO A 79 1.22 -5.69 -4.48
C PRO A 79 0.24 -4.64 -3.92
N TYR A 80 0.77 -3.56 -3.33
CA TYR A 80 -0.04 -2.48 -2.81
C TYR A 80 0.66 -1.11 -2.92
N ILE A 81 -0.15 -0.06 -2.87
CA ILE A 81 0.28 1.33 -2.77
C ILE A 81 -0.46 1.97 -1.60
N ILE A 82 0.24 2.66 -0.71
CA ILE A 82 -0.37 3.52 0.31
C ILE A 82 -0.17 4.97 -0.14
N LYS A 83 -1.27 5.70 -0.30
CA LYS A 83 -1.28 7.13 -0.61
C LYS A 83 -1.53 7.88 0.69
N ALA A 84 -0.47 8.42 1.27
CA ALA A 84 -0.56 9.30 2.42
C ALA A 84 -1.43 10.53 2.12
N PRO A 85 -2.07 11.14 3.13
CA PRO A 85 -2.87 12.34 2.93
C PRO A 85 -2.01 13.44 2.31
N ALA A 86 -2.53 14.08 1.28
CA ALA A 86 -1.94 15.28 0.69
C ALA A 86 -2.25 16.47 1.62
N SER A 87 -1.49 16.60 2.71
CA SER A 87 -1.67 17.70 3.65
C SER A 87 -0.44 18.58 3.72
N ASN A 88 -0.65 19.88 3.51
CA ASN A 88 0.34 20.91 3.84
C ASN A 88 0.46 21.11 5.36
N ASN A 89 -0.53 20.63 6.13
CA ASN A 89 -0.51 20.64 7.59
C ASN A 89 -0.23 19.23 8.12
N PRO A 90 0.96 18.98 8.69
CA PRO A 90 1.29 17.69 9.27
C PRO A 90 0.54 17.39 10.58
N TYR A 91 -0.16 18.36 11.18
CA TYR A 91 -0.85 18.15 12.45
C TYR A 91 -2.31 17.74 12.26
N ILE A 92 -2.69 16.63 12.89
CA ILE A 92 -4.05 16.09 12.98
C ILE A 92 -4.45 16.14 14.45
N ALA A 93 -5.43 16.99 14.77
CA ALA A 93 -5.93 17.16 16.14
C ALA A 93 -6.71 15.93 16.63
N ALA A 94 -6.71 15.69 17.93
CA ALA A 94 -7.63 14.74 18.54
C ALA A 94 -9.10 15.02 18.14
N ASN A 95 -9.87 13.95 17.96
CA ASN A 95 -11.24 13.92 17.45
C ASN A 95 -11.45 14.38 16.01
N SER A 96 -10.40 14.73 15.26
CA SER A 96 -10.53 15.09 13.86
C SER A 96 -10.70 13.87 12.95
N MET A 97 -11.44 14.06 11.87
CA MET A 97 -11.62 13.09 10.80
C MET A 97 -10.57 13.31 9.71
N TRP A 98 -9.96 12.23 9.25
CA TRP A 98 -9.04 12.25 8.12
C TRP A 98 -9.10 10.94 7.35
N TYR A 99 -8.46 10.91 6.19
CA TYR A 99 -8.40 9.71 5.37
C TYR A 99 -7.06 9.58 4.66
N PHE A 100 -6.78 8.37 4.22
CA PHE A 100 -5.71 8.03 3.29
C PHE A 100 -6.20 6.91 2.38
N ASP A 101 -5.51 6.71 1.26
CA ASP A 101 -5.95 5.69 0.29
C ASP A 101 -4.96 4.52 0.25
N MET A 102 -5.46 3.34 -0.07
CA MET A 102 -4.68 2.16 -0.40
C MET A 102 -5.13 1.59 -1.73
N VAL A 103 -4.20 1.10 -2.53
CA VAL A 103 -4.50 0.34 -3.76
C VAL A 103 -3.97 -1.07 -3.56
N LEU A 104 -4.81 -2.08 -3.73
CA LEU A 104 -4.41 -3.49 -3.82
C LEU A 104 -4.31 -3.90 -5.30
N VAL A 105 -3.33 -4.75 -5.61
CA VAL A 105 -3.01 -5.16 -6.97
C VAL A 105 -2.99 -6.69 -7.08
N GLY A 106 -3.64 -7.23 -8.10
CA GLY A 106 -3.56 -8.67 -8.41
C GLY A 106 -4.06 -9.55 -7.25
N LYS A 107 -3.33 -10.64 -6.98
CA LYS A 107 -3.68 -11.63 -5.93
C LYS A 107 -3.89 -11.02 -4.53
N ALA A 108 -3.27 -9.87 -4.22
CA ALA A 108 -3.47 -9.23 -2.93
C ALA A 108 -4.91 -8.73 -2.70
N ILE A 109 -5.70 -8.58 -3.76
CA ILE A 109 -7.12 -8.23 -3.67
C ILE A 109 -7.92 -9.32 -2.97
N GLU A 110 -7.56 -10.60 -3.17
CA GLU A 110 -8.22 -11.74 -2.48
C GLU A 110 -8.04 -11.66 -0.95
N GLN A 111 -6.98 -10.99 -0.50
CA GLN A 111 -6.66 -10.79 0.91
C GLN A 111 -7.30 -9.53 1.51
N TRP A 112 -8.18 -8.85 0.75
CA TRP A 112 -8.90 -7.65 1.19
C TRP A 112 -9.53 -7.77 2.59
N PRO A 113 -10.23 -8.86 2.96
CA PRO A 113 -10.78 -9.02 4.30
C PRO A 113 -9.73 -8.84 5.41
N ILE A 114 -8.57 -9.50 5.26
CA ILE A 114 -7.48 -9.45 6.24
C ILE A 114 -6.83 -8.06 6.24
N VAL A 115 -6.73 -7.41 5.07
CA VAL A 115 -6.25 -6.02 4.95
C VAL A 115 -7.17 -5.05 5.72
N ALA A 116 -8.50 -5.22 5.62
CA ALA A 116 -9.46 -4.40 6.34
C ALA A 116 -9.29 -4.52 7.86
N PHE A 117 -9.21 -5.75 8.38
CA PHE A 117 -8.96 -6.00 9.80
C PHE A 117 -7.58 -5.51 10.25
N ALA A 118 -6.55 -5.62 9.40
CA ALA A 118 -5.23 -5.06 9.69
C ALA A 118 -5.28 -3.53 9.85
N TRP A 119 -6.05 -2.81 9.04
CA TRP A 119 -6.22 -1.37 9.22
C TRP A 119 -7.01 -1.01 10.48
N GLN A 120 -8.03 -1.78 10.82
CA GLN A 120 -8.72 -1.59 12.11
C GLN A 120 -7.74 -1.75 13.28
N LYS A 121 -6.94 -2.82 13.25
CA LYS A 121 -5.92 -3.07 14.27
C LYS A 121 -4.83 -1.98 14.29
N ALA A 122 -4.40 -1.51 13.12
CA ALA A 122 -3.42 -0.42 13.03
C ALA A 122 -3.93 0.89 13.66
N CYS A 123 -5.21 1.22 13.48
CA CYS A 123 -5.82 2.39 14.14
C CYS A 123 -5.80 2.23 15.67
N GLN A 124 -6.19 1.05 16.16
CA GLN A 124 -6.20 0.74 17.60
C GLN A 124 -4.80 0.75 18.23
N ASP A 125 -3.81 0.20 17.52
CA ASP A 125 -2.41 0.19 17.97
C ASP A 125 -1.74 1.57 17.89
N GLY A 126 -2.34 2.48 17.10
CA GLY A 126 -1.96 3.87 16.96
C GLY A 126 -0.86 4.14 15.93
N PHE A 127 -0.74 5.41 15.54
CA PHE A 127 0.17 5.88 14.51
C PHE A 127 1.40 6.60 15.04
N GLY A 128 2.50 6.51 14.30
CA GLY A 128 3.74 7.21 14.60
C GLY A 128 4.48 6.65 15.81
N LYS A 129 5.56 7.34 16.21
CA LYS A 129 6.39 6.93 17.37
C LYS A 129 5.61 6.95 18.68
N GLY A 130 4.68 7.88 18.82
CA GLY A 130 3.83 8.03 20.00
C GLY A 130 2.68 7.05 20.08
N LYS A 131 2.48 6.17 19.07
CA LYS A 131 1.33 5.27 18.98
C LYS A 131 0.00 6.02 19.19
N SER A 132 -0.13 7.17 18.52
CA SER A 132 -1.28 8.05 18.65
C SER A 132 -2.53 7.32 18.17
N ALA A 133 -3.39 6.93 19.10
CA ALA A 133 -4.50 6.03 18.86
C ALA A 133 -5.55 6.66 17.95
N ALA A 134 -6.19 5.82 17.15
CA ALA A 134 -7.23 6.22 16.22
C ALA A 134 -8.32 5.15 16.14
N GLU A 135 -9.43 5.50 15.53
CA GLU A 135 -10.55 4.61 15.25
C GLU A 135 -10.76 4.53 13.74
N LEU A 136 -10.83 3.30 13.22
CA LEU A 136 -11.28 3.08 11.84
C LEU A 136 -12.78 3.35 11.78
N ILE A 137 -13.21 4.28 10.95
CA ILE A 137 -14.64 4.58 10.79
C ILE A 137 -15.25 3.75 9.67
N SER A 138 -14.54 3.65 8.54
CA SER A 138 -15.05 2.95 7.36
C SER A 138 -13.96 2.80 6.31
N ILE A 139 -14.08 1.79 5.45
CA ILE A 139 -13.31 1.68 4.22
C ILE A 139 -14.25 1.68 3.02
N TYR A 140 -13.99 2.56 2.06
CA TYR A 140 -14.78 2.75 0.86
C TYR A 140 -14.06 2.24 -0.39
N GLN A 141 -14.84 1.80 -1.37
CA GLN A 141 -14.47 1.79 -2.77
C GLN A 141 -15.34 2.80 -3.52
N ASN A 142 -14.72 3.83 -4.07
CA ASN A 142 -15.44 4.99 -4.62
C ASN A 142 -16.41 5.54 -3.55
N ASP A 143 -17.72 5.56 -3.83
CA ASP A 143 -18.76 6.01 -2.90
C ASP A 143 -19.44 4.85 -2.13
N HIS A 144 -18.98 3.61 -2.32
CA HIS A 144 -19.57 2.42 -1.70
C HIS A 144 -18.78 1.97 -0.47
N VAL A 145 -19.45 1.83 0.68
CA VAL A 145 -18.85 1.31 1.91
C VAL A 145 -18.56 -0.19 1.76
N LEU A 146 -17.29 -0.58 1.81
CA LEU A 146 -16.89 -1.99 1.81
C LEU A 146 -16.80 -2.57 3.22
N TYR A 147 -16.45 -1.74 4.21
CA TYR A 147 -16.26 -2.20 5.58
C TYR A 147 -16.53 -1.10 6.59
N GLN A 148 -17.18 -1.46 7.68
CA GLN A 148 -17.22 -0.70 8.94
C GLN A 148 -16.94 -1.68 10.08
N PRO A 149 -16.34 -1.23 11.19
CA PRO A 149 -16.20 -2.08 12.37
C PRO A 149 -17.56 -2.66 12.79
N GLN A 150 -17.53 -3.90 13.28
CA GLN A 150 -18.71 -4.66 13.72
C GLN A 150 -19.77 -4.95 12.63
N THR A 151 -19.53 -4.60 11.36
CA THR A 151 -20.40 -5.01 10.25
C THR A 151 -19.75 -6.12 9.42
N PRO A 152 -20.55 -6.93 8.70
CA PRO A 152 -20.01 -7.79 7.65
C PRO A 152 -19.27 -6.98 6.57
N LEU A 153 -18.32 -7.62 5.89
CA LEU A 153 -17.66 -7.08 4.71
C LEU A 153 -18.62 -7.13 3.51
N ASN A 154 -18.69 -6.04 2.75
CA ASN A 154 -19.41 -6.03 1.50
C ASN A 154 -18.52 -6.50 0.34
N HIS A 155 -19.17 -6.95 -0.74
CA HIS A 155 -18.49 -7.31 -1.98
C HIS A 155 -17.83 -6.10 -2.62
N TYR A 156 -16.59 -6.27 -3.06
CA TYR A 156 -15.88 -5.29 -3.87
C TYR A 156 -16.12 -5.55 -5.35
N GLN A 157 -15.88 -4.53 -6.18
CA GLN A 157 -15.84 -4.67 -7.63
C GLN A 157 -14.43 -4.45 -8.15
N LEU A 158 -14.00 -5.18 -9.18
CA LEU A 158 -12.69 -4.94 -9.78
C LEU A 158 -12.72 -3.65 -10.58
N THR A 159 -11.74 -2.77 -10.37
CA THR A 159 -11.65 -1.53 -11.14
C THR A 159 -11.00 -1.84 -12.49
N ALA A 160 -11.76 -1.73 -13.57
CA ALA A 160 -11.22 -1.82 -14.92
C ALA A 160 -10.36 -0.58 -15.20
N ILE A 161 -9.15 -0.80 -15.72
CA ILE A 161 -8.30 0.30 -16.20
C ILE A 161 -8.91 0.78 -17.52
N LYS A 162 -9.47 1.99 -17.52
CA LYS A 162 -9.93 2.62 -18.76
C LYS A 162 -8.73 3.00 -19.61
N PRO A 163 -8.68 2.61 -20.90
CA PRO A 163 -7.62 3.07 -21.79
C PRO A 163 -7.67 4.59 -21.89
N LEU A 164 -6.51 5.21 -21.99
CA LEU A 164 -6.44 6.63 -22.36
C LEU A 164 -7.01 6.77 -23.78
N ASN A 165 -7.76 7.85 -24.01
CA ASN A 165 -8.17 8.21 -25.36
C ASN A 165 -6.93 8.38 -26.23
N ASN A 166 -7.03 8.03 -27.52
CA ASN A 166 -5.93 8.21 -28.47
C ASN A 166 -5.51 9.68 -28.49
N SER A 167 -4.36 9.96 -27.87
CA SER A 167 -3.77 11.28 -27.78
C SER A 167 -2.31 11.18 -28.22
N ASN A 168 -1.89 12.15 -29.03
CA ASN A 168 -0.49 12.24 -29.46
C ASN A 168 0.41 12.86 -28.37
N GLN A 169 -0.18 13.34 -27.27
CA GLN A 169 0.53 13.95 -26.16
C GLN A 169 -0.07 13.54 -24.81
N VAL A 170 0.79 13.23 -23.84
CA VAL A 170 0.41 12.92 -22.46
C VAL A 170 1.30 13.74 -21.53
N THR A 171 0.68 14.47 -20.60
CA THR A 171 1.38 15.17 -19.52
C THR A 171 1.25 14.38 -18.23
N LEU A 172 2.38 14.09 -17.58
CA LEU A 172 2.41 13.39 -16.29
C LEU A 172 2.78 14.37 -15.18
N ASN A 173 1.89 14.50 -14.19
CA ASN A 173 2.10 15.34 -13.01
C ASN A 173 2.51 14.45 -11.83
N PHE A 174 3.76 14.52 -11.41
CA PHE A 174 4.24 13.82 -10.21
C PHE A 174 3.88 14.62 -8.96
N VAL A 175 2.79 14.23 -8.29
CA VAL A 175 2.29 14.88 -7.06
C VAL A 175 3.00 14.41 -5.78
N THR A 176 3.90 13.42 -5.91
CA THR A 176 4.81 12.97 -4.86
C THR A 176 6.21 12.79 -5.45
N PRO A 177 7.29 12.83 -4.63
CA PRO A 177 8.65 12.63 -5.12
C PRO A 177 8.81 11.30 -5.88
N LEU A 178 9.25 11.37 -7.14
CA LEU A 178 9.56 10.21 -7.97
C LEU A 178 11.00 9.75 -7.69
N ARG A 179 11.18 8.49 -7.32
CA ARG A 179 12.50 7.84 -7.26
C ARG A 179 12.66 6.90 -8.45
N LEU A 180 13.55 7.24 -9.37
CA LEU A 180 13.88 6.42 -10.54
C LEU A 180 15.39 6.17 -10.56
N GLN A 181 15.80 4.99 -11.04
CA GLN A 181 17.20 4.61 -11.19
C GLN A 181 17.51 4.24 -12.63
N HIS A 182 18.66 4.68 -13.13
CA HIS A 182 19.19 4.32 -14.43
C HIS A 182 20.67 3.98 -14.28
N GLN A 183 21.10 2.81 -14.79
CA GLN A 183 22.47 2.32 -14.65
C GLN A 183 23.00 2.39 -13.19
N ASN A 184 22.19 1.91 -12.24
CA ASN A 184 22.46 1.93 -10.78
C ASN A 184 22.60 3.31 -10.13
N HIS A 185 22.39 4.41 -10.86
CA HIS A 185 22.39 5.76 -10.31
C HIS A 185 20.95 6.27 -10.14
N VAL A 186 20.71 7.02 -9.06
CA VAL A 186 19.43 7.69 -8.83
C VAL A 186 19.36 8.93 -9.72
N ILE A 187 18.23 9.11 -10.40
CA ILE A 187 17.94 10.32 -11.18
C ILE A 187 17.50 11.41 -10.21
N LEU A 188 18.24 12.52 -10.18
CA LEU A 188 18.01 13.63 -9.24
C LEU A 188 17.51 14.89 -9.94
N HIS A 189 17.82 15.04 -11.22
CA HIS A 189 17.55 16.26 -11.98
C HIS A 189 16.67 15.99 -13.21
N SER A 190 15.92 17.00 -13.64
CA SER A 190 14.93 16.86 -14.72
C SER A 190 15.57 16.58 -16.08
N GLU A 191 16.78 17.07 -16.30
CA GLU A 191 17.58 16.92 -17.51
C GLU A 191 18.05 15.47 -17.70
N GLN A 192 18.12 14.71 -16.61
CA GLN A 192 18.46 13.28 -16.61
C GLN A 192 17.22 12.40 -16.86
N LEU A 193 16.01 12.95 -16.79
CA LEU A 193 14.76 12.24 -17.00
C LEU A 193 14.37 12.30 -18.48
N SER A 194 14.33 11.16 -19.14
CA SER A 194 13.83 11.02 -20.51
C SER A 194 12.63 10.09 -20.58
N ALA A 195 11.80 10.25 -21.61
CA ALA A 195 10.65 9.38 -21.84
C ALA A 195 11.06 7.88 -21.92
N PRO A 196 12.13 7.47 -22.62
CA PRO A 196 12.59 6.08 -22.61
C PRO A 196 12.92 5.55 -21.21
N ILE A 197 13.59 6.35 -20.38
CA ILE A 197 13.98 5.93 -19.03
C ILE A 197 12.73 5.74 -18.16
N LEU A 198 11.77 6.67 -18.23
CA LEU A 198 10.51 6.57 -17.50
C LEU A 198 9.68 5.36 -17.96
N LEU A 199 9.47 5.21 -19.27
CA LEU A 199 8.67 4.14 -19.85
C LEU A 199 9.28 2.77 -19.58
N MET A 200 10.61 2.64 -19.65
CA MET A 200 11.32 1.41 -19.31
C MET A 200 11.18 1.08 -17.81
N GLY A 201 11.25 2.08 -16.93
CA GLY A 201 11.01 1.90 -15.50
C GLY A 201 9.59 1.41 -15.20
N LEU A 202 8.59 2.00 -15.87
CA LEU A 202 7.19 1.58 -15.78
C LEU A 202 6.99 0.15 -16.30
N ALA A 203 7.53 -0.17 -17.47
CA ALA A 203 7.44 -1.51 -18.08
C ALA A 203 8.05 -2.58 -17.15
N LYS A 204 9.25 -2.34 -16.61
CA LYS A 204 9.88 -3.24 -15.63
C LYS A 204 9.03 -3.43 -14.38
N ARG A 205 8.42 -2.35 -13.87
CA ARG A 205 7.54 -2.43 -12.69
C ARG A 205 6.28 -3.26 -12.99
N ILE A 206 5.64 -3.04 -14.13
CA ILE A 206 4.44 -3.80 -14.57
C ILE A 206 4.80 -5.27 -14.77
N GLN A 207 5.92 -5.56 -15.42
CA GLN A 207 6.41 -6.93 -15.61
C GLN A 207 6.61 -7.63 -14.26
N ARG A 208 7.31 -7.00 -13.31
CA ARG A 208 7.52 -7.59 -11.97
C ARG A 208 6.23 -7.79 -11.19
N LEU A 209 5.30 -6.83 -11.24
CA LEU A 209 3.97 -7.02 -10.64
C LEU A 209 3.22 -8.19 -11.28
N THR A 210 3.34 -8.35 -12.60
CA THR A 210 2.68 -9.44 -13.33
C THR A 210 3.28 -10.79 -12.95
N GLU A 211 4.60 -10.93 -12.97
CA GLU A 211 5.31 -12.17 -12.62
C GLU A 211 5.01 -12.63 -11.19
N LEU A 212 4.92 -11.69 -10.24
CA LEU A 212 4.74 -12.02 -8.82
C LEU A 212 3.25 -12.15 -8.43
N HIS A 213 2.37 -11.32 -8.99
CA HIS A 213 1.04 -11.08 -8.43
C HIS A 213 -0.13 -11.19 -9.42
N ALA A 214 0.12 -11.55 -10.70
CA ALA A 214 -0.98 -11.79 -11.63
C ALA A 214 -1.82 -13.00 -11.20
N THR A 215 -3.14 -12.87 -11.26
CA THR A 215 -4.05 -14.01 -11.15
C THR A 215 -3.89 -14.92 -12.38
N PRO A 216 -4.00 -16.26 -12.24
CA PRO A 216 -4.04 -17.19 -13.36
C PRO A 216 -5.10 -16.81 -14.40
#